data_AF-A0A238D333-F1
#
_entry.id   AF-A0A238D333-F1
#
_cell.length_a   1.000
_cell.length_b   1.000
_cell.length_c   1.000
_cell.angle_alpha   90.00
_cell.angle_beta   90.00
_cell.angle_gamma   90.00
#
_symmetry.space_group_name_H-M   'P 1'
#
loop_
_entity.id
_entity.type
_entity.pdbx_description
1 polymer ?
#
loop_
_entity_poly.entity_id
_entity_poly.type
_entity_poly.pdbx_seq_one_letter_code
_entity_poly.pdbx_strand_id
1 'polypeptide(L)'
;MQLLGRQHVNRDLACQDCQVETLGHLLGAHARKVDELPNDGVGGGNAPLHRGDEFGIGAHRLPIPCPRKSPNCNPSGPEQVDNARFISAPGQEVTARSVPSAAEGASSYCGGTDIFATIAPVGDPSADARTMKIFISADIEGIAGISHWDEASLHKPDFSIFQEQMTAEVTAACEGALEAGATEIWVKDGHGTGRNLLASRLPPPTRLIRGWSGHPYQMLQELDETFSAVVMIGYHAAAGAAGNPLSHALTKGLAELRINGRHASEFLLNAYTAALLKVPVALVSGDQALCDDVVAVNPSIQTVPVKAGVGDSTVSLHPGEAVRRIREQIAHALRTDLTSCGLDLPEHFRVELRYKEHTDAYRNAFYPGAKLKDACIIVFETPDYFEVLRFLLFTA
;
A
#
# COMPACT_ATOMS: atom_id res chain seq x y z
N MET A 1 -51.58 -27.79 -4.03
CA MET A 1 -52.47 -27.54 -2.87
C MET A 1 -51.69 -27.91 -1.62
N GLN A 2 -51.58 -26.99 -0.64
CA GLN A 2 -50.80 -27.10 0.62
C GLN A 2 -49.28 -27.30 0.42
N LEU A 3 -48.36 -26.38 0.77
CA LEU A 3 -48.13 -25.48 1.93
C LEU A 3 -47.88 -26.19 3.26
N LEU A 4 -46.62 -26.07 3.74
CA LEU A 4 -46.09 -25.95 5.11
C LEU A 4 -44.54 -26.06 4.97
N GLY A 5 -43.66 -25.22 5.53
CA GLY A 5 -43.83 -24.02 6.37
C GLY A 5 -42.84 -24.04 7.54
N ARG A 6 -42.04 -22.96 7.72
CA ARG A 6 -40.98 -22.74 8.75
C ARG A 6 -39.60 -23.34 8.39
N GLN A 7 -38.46 -22.74 8.75
CA GLN A 7 -38.21 -21.59 9.63
C GLN A 7 -36.93 -20.84 9.18
N HIS A 8 -36.96 -19.50 9.09
CA HIS A 8 -35.74 -18.70 8.86
C HIS A 8 -34.95 -18.58 10.18
N VAL A 9 -33.63 -18.72 10.09
CA VAL A 9 -32.69 -18.40 11.17
C VAL A 9 -31.94 -17.14 10.78
N ASN A 10 -32.19 -16.02 11.47
CA ASN A 10 -31.29 -14.87 11.44
C ASN A 10 -29.97 -15.25 12.11
N ARG A 11 -28.85 -14.88 11.48
CA ARG A 11 -27.55 -14.78 12.13
C ARG A 11 -26.99 -13.39 11.91
N ASP A 12 -27.33 -12.50 12.83
CA ASP A 12 -26.62 -11.23 12.99
C ASP A 12 -25.20 -11.54 13.48
N LEU A 13 -24.20 -11.26 12.63
CA LEU A 13 -22.79 -11.32 12.98
C LEU A 13 -22.39 -10.01 13.64
N ALA A 14 -22.53 -9.95 14.97
CA ALA A 14 -22.00 -8.85 15.77
C ALA A 14 -20.47 -8.96 15.89
N CYS A 15 -19.79 -7.81 15.91
CA CYS A 15 -18.33 -7.71 16.11
C CYS A 15 -17.89 -8.41 17.40
N GLN A 16 -16.77 -9.15 17.32
CA GLN A 16 -15.98 -9.53 18.48
C GLN A 16 -14.65 -8.76 18.44
N ASP A 17 -14.65 -7.58 19.04
CA ASP A 17 -13.43 -6.87 19.40
C ASP A 17 -12.98 -7.27 20.81
N CYS A 18 -11.65 -7.38 20.96
CA CYS A 18 -10.86 -7.14 22.17
C CYS A 18 -11.53 -7.30 23.55
N GLN A 19 -11.23 -8.40 24.26
CA GLN A 19 -10.83 -8.33 25.68
C GLN A 19 -9.80 -9.41 26.04
N VAL A 20 -8.53 -9.00 26.11
CA VAL A 20 -7.48 -9.67 26.88
C VAL A 20 -6.74 -8.58 27.65
N GLU A 21 -7.10 -8.40 28.93
CA GLU A 21 -6.22 -7.91 30.02
C GLU A 21 -7.06 -7.58 31.27
N THR A 22 -7.14 -8.51 32.23
CA THR A 22 -7.13 -8.19 33.67
C THR A 22 -7.05 -9.47 34.50
N LEU A 23 -5.90 -9.73 35.11
CA LEU A 23 -5.84 -10.62 36.28
C LEU A 23 -4.64 -10.25 37.16
N GLY A 24 -4.92 -9.60 38.29
CA GLY A 24 -3.92 -9.19 39.26
C GLY A 24 -4.53 -8.97 40.63
N HIS A 25 -4.00 -9.69 41.63
CA HIS A 25 -4.34 -9.64 43.06
C HIS A 25 -5.73 -10.22 43.44
N LEU A 26 -5.95 -10.88 44.60
CA LEU A 26 -5.14 -10.99 45.83
C LEU A 26 -5.04 -12.44 46.39
N LEU A 27 -3.84 -12.76 46.88
CA LEU A 27 -3.51 -13.44 48.16
C LEU A 27 -4.47 -14.46 48.80
N GLY A 28 -3.94 -15.69 48.98
CA GLY A 28 -4.34 -16.64 50.03
C GLY A 28 -3.08 -17.31 50.62
N ALA A 29 -2.89 -17.28 51.94
CA ALA A 29 -1.62 -17.60 52.57
C ALA A 29 -1.49 -19.05 53.06
N HIS A 30 -0.30 -19.64 52.97
CA HIS A 30 0.17 -20.66 53.91
C HIS A 30 1.70 -20.64 54.09
N ALA A 31 2.16 -21.02 55.27
CA ALA A 31 3.57 -20.96 55.68
C ALA A 31 3.92 -22.11 56.64
N ARG A 32 5.24 -22.41 56.70
CA ARG A 32 6.00 -23.26 57.66
C ARG A 32 6.11 -24.77 57.39
N LYS A 33 7.30 -25.17 56.93
CA LYS A 33 8.35 -25.99 57.59
C LYS A 33 9.46 -26.15 56.53
N VAL A 34 10.74 -25.76 56.68
CA VAL A 34 11.74 -25.96 57.76
C VAL A 34 11.95 -27.44 58.09
N ASP A 35 13.05 -27.99 57.55
CA ASP A 35 14.04 -28.92 58.14
C ASP A 35 15.21 -28.98 57.10
N GLU A 36 16.36 -28.36 57.37
CA GLU A 36 17.64 -28.94 57.89
C GLU A 36 18.65 -29.42 56.81
N LEU A 37 19.92 -28.98 56.97
CA LEU A 37 21.12 -29.35 56.19
C LEU A 37 21.96 -30.38 56.99
N PRO A 38 22.88 -31.12 56.35
CA PRO A 38 24.29 -30.69 56.30
C PRO A 38 24.89 -30.81 54.88
N ASN A 39 25.75 -29.93 54.38
CA ASN A 39 27.02 -29.34 54.87
C ASN A 39 28.26 -30.25 54.68
N ASP A 40 29.23 -29.72 53.94
CA ASP A 40 30.70 -29.98 53.83
C ASP A 40 31.11 -29.53 52.40
N GLY A 41 31.92 -28.49 52.14
CA GLY A 41 33.35 -28.31 52.49
C GLY A 41 34.23 -28.81 51.33
N VAL A 42 35.32 -28.21 50.82
CA VAL A 42 36.15 -27.00 51.08
C VAL A 42 36.89 -26.69 49.74
N GLY A 43 37.31 -25.47 49.34
CA GLY A 43 37.23 -24.11 49.90
C GLY A 43 38.52 -23.29 49.65
N GLY A 44 38.41 -22.04 49.14
CA GLY A 44 39.52 -21.10 48.87
C GLY A 44 39.57 -20.60 47.42
N GLY A 45 39.87 -19.33 47.09
CA GLY A 45 40.13 -18.15 47.93
C GLY A 45 41.19 -17.23 47.30
N ASN A 46 40.86 -15.95 47.02
CA ASN A 46 41.83 -14.85 46.95
C ASN A 46 41.16 -13.48 46.76
N ALA A 47 41.38 -12.56 47.71
CA ALA A 47 41.17 -11.11 47.58
C ALA A 47 42.03 -10.38 48.64
N PRO A 48 42.59 -9.22 48.31
CA PRO A 48 42.36 -8.01 49.13
C PRO A 48 42.02 -6.79 48.25
N LEU A 49 40.96 -6.00 48.51
CA LEU A 49 40.68 -5.09 49.64
C LEU A 49 41.51 -3.78 49.68
N HIS A 50 40.86 -2.68 49.27
CA HIS A 50 40.84 -1.34 49.88
C HIS A 50 39.52 -0.68 49.38
N ARG A 51 38.49 -0.41 50.20
CA ARG A 51 38.23 0.80 51.04
C ARG A 51 38.52 2.12 50.31
N GLY A 52 37.67 3.16 50.30
CA GLY A 52 36.32 3.46 50.82
C GLY A 52 35.80 4.69 50.01
N ASP A 53 34.58 5.22 50.10
CA ASP A 53 33.72 5.43 51.27
C ASP A 53 32.22 5.41 50.90
N GLU A 54 31.37 5.29 51.92
CA GLU A 54 29.90 5.35 51.85
C GLU A 54 29.38 6.79 51.83
N PHE A 55 28.15 7.01 51.35
CA PHE A 55 27.05 7.63 52.13
C PHE A 55 25.79 7.89 51.27
N GLY A 56 24.59 7.72 51.88
CA GLY A 56 23.40 8.49 51.49
C GLY A 56 22.27 7.77 50.76
N ILE A 57 21.54 6.87 51.45
CA ILE A 57 20.19 6.45 51.01
C ILE A 57 19.21 7.58 51.32
N GLY A 58 18.72 8.29 50.29
CA GLY A 58 17.74 9.38 50.41
C GLY A 58 16.39 9.02 49.77
N ALA A 59 15.48 8.43 50.54
CA ALA A 59 14.14 8.07 50.04
C ALA A 59 13.20 9.29 50.04
N HIS A 60 13.08 9.98 48.90
CA HIS A 60 12.07 11.03 48.70
C HIS A 60 10.90 10.54 47.83
N ARG A 61 9.76 10.29 48.48
CA ARG A 61 8.46 10.19 47.80
C ARG A 61 8.10 11.56 47.23
N LEU A 62 8.05 11.69 45.90
CA LEU A 62 7.40 12.82 45.24
C LEU A 62 5.91 12.48 45.00
N PRO A 63 4.97 13.38 45.35
CA PRO A 63 3.55 13.13 45.16
C PRO A 63 3.12 13.38 43.70
N ILE A 64 2.24 12.51 43.20
CA ILE A 64 1.55 12.68 41.92
C ILE A 64 0.60 13.90 42.01
N PRO A 65 0.67 14.89 41.11
CA PRO A 65 -0.27 16.00 41.11
C PRO A 65 -1.61 15.58 40.49
N CYS A 66 -2.68 15.65 41.27
CA CYS A 66 -4.06 15.51 40.78
C CYS A 66 -4.50 16.79 40.04
N PRO A 67 -5.10 16.71 38.83
CA PRO A 67 -5.55 17.88 38.10
C PRO A 67 -6.78 18.54 38.75
N ARG A 68 -6.82 19.88 38.69
CA ARG A 68 -7.82 20.71 39.37
C ARG A 68 -9.22 20.60 38.72
N LYS A 69 -10.25 20.42 39.56
CA LYS A 69 -11.57 21.06 39.37
C LYS A 69 -11.42 22.51 39.88
N SER A 70 -12.13 23.56 39.47
CA SER A 70 -13.36 23.83 38.69
C SER A 70 -13.24 25.32 38.19
N PRO A 71 -14.28 26.15 37.91
CA PRO A 71 -15.71 25.94 37.60
C PRO A 71 -16.21 26.71 36.34
N ASN A 72 -17.40 26.37 35.83
CA ASN A 72 -18.53 27.29 35.58
C ASN A 72 -19.60 26.66 34.68
N CYS A 73 -20.67 26.17 35.30
CA CYS A 73 -21.98 26.08 34.65
C CYS A 73 -22.93 26.96 35.46
N ASN A 74 -23.72 27.81 34.79
CA ASN A 74 -24.91 28.40 35.39
C ASN A 74 -26.07 28.21 34.39
N PRO A 75 -27.27 27.77 34.81
CA PRO A 75 -28.32 27.35 33.90
C PRO A 75 -29.38 28.43 33.66
N SER A 76 -29.92 28.47 32.45
CA SER A 76 -31.22 29.09 32.16
C SER A 76 -31.82 28.48 30.89
N GLY A 77 -33.11 28.18 30.96
CA GLY A 77 -33.86 27.43 29.95
C GLY A 77 -34.34 28.24 28.73
N PRO A 78 -35.37 27.74 28.03
CA PRO A 78 -35.50 27.95 26.59
C PRO A 78 -36.50 29.05 26.19
N GLU A 79 -36.26 29.69 25.05
CA GLU A 79 -37.26 30.48 24.34
C GLU A 79 -37.36 30.15 22.85
N GLN A 80 -38.54 30.49 22.34
CA GLN A 80 -39.26 29.89 21.22
C GLN A 80 -38.73 30.21 19.83
N VAL A 81 -39.12 29.33 18.90
CA VAL A 81 -39.11 29.57 17.45
C VAL A 81 -40.21 30.57 17.09
N ASP A 82 -39.93 31.56 16.24
CA ASP A 82 -40.99 32.21 15.46
C ASP A 82 -40.52 32.65 14.05
N ASN A 83 -41.45 32.68 13.10
CA ASN A 83 -41.21 32.87 11.67
C ASN A 83 -41.78 34.20 11.17
N ALA A 84 -40.97 35.04 10.50
CA ALA A 84 -41.49 36.15 9.69
C ALA A 84 -40.61 36.54 8.48
N ARG A 85 -41.06 36.09 7.30
CA ARG A 85 -41.41 36.91 6.12
C ARG A 85 -40.50 38.09 5.70
N PHE A 86 -39.98 38.00 4.47
CA PHE A 86 -39.73 39.17 3.61
C PHE A 86 -40.78 39.25 2.48
N ILE A 87 -41.09 40.46 2.02
CA ILE A 87 -42.14 40.77 1.03
C ILE A 87 -41.54 41.21 -0.32
N SER A 88 -42.31 41.00 -1.38
CA SER A 88 -42.09 41.22 -2.84
C SER A 88 -41.89 42.71 -3.24
N ALA A 89 -41.71 43.14 -4.51
CA ALA A 89 -41.94 42.62 -5.89
C ALA A 89 -41.20 43.55 -6.92
N PRO A 90 -41.50 43.59 -8.25
CA PRO A 90 -42.07 42.59 -9.19
C PRO A 90 -41.37 42.47 -10.58
N GLY A 91 -41.60 41.34 -11.27
CA GLY A 91 -42.17 41.32 -12.65
C GLY A 91 -41.31 41.43 -13.92
N GLN A 92 -41.26 40.35 -14.71
CA GLN A 92 -41.82 40.35 -16.08
C GLN A 92 -42.10 38.92 -16.60
N GLU A 93 -43.06 38.79 -17.53
CA GLU A 93 -43.62 37.51 -18.00
C GLU A 93 -42.86 36.91 -19.19
N VAL A 94 -42.86 35.57 -19.30
CA VAL A 94 -42.75 34.87 -20.59
C VAL A 94 -43.82 33.79 -20.66
N THR A 95 -44.61 33.78 -21.74
CA THR A 95 -45.79 32.93 -21.90
C THR A 95 -45.45 31.56 -22.48
N ALA A 96 -46.22 30.54 -22.06
CA ALA A 96 -46.09 29.18 -22.58
C ALA A 96 -46.75 29.02 -23.95
N ARG A 97 -46.26 28.07 -24.76
CA ARG A 97 -47.08 27.38 -25.78
C ARG A 97 -46.61 25.94 -26.02
N SER A 98 -47.58 25.12 -26.38
CA SER A 98 -47.56 23.66 -26.32
C SER A 98 -47.30 22.98 -27.66
N VAL A 99 -46.90 21.71 -27.57
CA VAL A 99 -46.83 20.72 -28.67
C VAL A 99 -48.21 20.53 -29.35
N PRO A 100 -48.23 20.00 -30.58
CA PRO A 100 -49.07 18.83 -30.82
C PRO A 100 -48.35 17.69 -31.57
N SER A 101 -48.81 16.46 -31.35
CA SER A 101 -48.41 15.24 -32.06
C SER A 101 -49.43 14.84 -33.13
N ALA A 102 -49.03 14.00 -34.08
CA ALA A 102 -49.91 13.03 -34.75
C ALA A 102 -49.11 11.91 -35.44
N ALA A 103 -49.56 10.66 -35.28
CA ALA A 103 -49.31 9.54 -36.21
C ALA A 103 -50.44 9.56 -37.29
N GLU A 104 -50.64 8.64 -38.24
CA GLU A 104 -50.30 7.23 -38.47
C GLU A 104 -50.24 6.97 -40.01
N GLY A 105 -49.82 5.78 -40.49
CA GLY A 105 -49.94 5.43 -41.92
C GLY A 105 -49.34 4.08 -42.32
N ALA A 106 -50.17 3.07 -42.56
CA ALA A 106 -49.78 1.65 -42.68
C ALA A 106 -49.22 1.17 -44.04
N SER A 107 -48.39 0.12 -43.95
CA SER A 107 -48.36 -1.09 -44.80
C SER A 107 -48.27 -1.02 -46.34
N SER A 108 -47.21 -1.60 -46.91
CA SER A 108 -47.34 -2.79 -47.78
C SER A 108 -45.99 -3.51 -47.96
N TYR A 109 -46.04 -4.81 -48.27
CA TYR A 109 -44.89 -5.70 -48.49
C TYR A 109 -44.86 -6.18 -49.95
N CYS A 110 -43.68 -6.67 -50.37
CA CYS A 110 -43.37 -7.51 -51.55
C CYS A 110 -42.74 -6.83 -52.78
N GLY A 111 -41.63 -7.40 -53.25
CA GLY A 111 -40.99 -7.10 -54.54
C GLY A 111 -39.48 -6.86 -54.43
N GLY A 112 -38.68 -7.92 -54.32
CA GLY A 112 -37.23 -7.82 -54.27
C GLY A 112 -36.56 -7.81 -55.65
N THR A 113 -35.33 -7.30 -55.70
CA THR A 113 -34.30 -7.70 -56.68
C THR A 113 -32.93 -7.38 -56.09
N ASP A 114 -32.08 -8.40 -55.96
CA ASP A 114 -30.73 -8.25 -55.43
C ASP A 114 -29.83 -7.47 -56.40
N ILE A 115 -29.22 -6.39 -55.91
CA ILE A 115 -28.09 -5.71 -56.55
C ILE A 115 -26.93 -5.59 -55.58
N PHE A 116 -26.29 -6.73 -55.29
CA PHE A 116 -25.00 -6.76 -54.59
C PHE A 116 -23.90 -6.19 -55.50
N ALA A 117 -23.80 -4.86 -55.54
CA ALA A 117 -22.57 -4.19 -55.92
C ALA A 117 -21.57 -4.37 -54.78
N THR A 118 -20.54 -5.18 -55.01
CA THR A 118 -19.48 -5.46 -54.02
C THR A 118 -18.65 -4.21 -53.76
N ILE A 119 -19.09 -3.37 -52.82
CA ILE A 119 -18.24 -2.34 -52.23
C ILE A 119 -17.18 -3.07 -51.42
N ALA A 120 -15.94 -3.10 -51.92
CA ALA A 120 -14.81 -3.56 -51.13
C ALA A 120 -14.74 -2.71 -49.85
N PRO A 121 -14.49 -3.31 -48.68
CA PRO A 121 -14.35 -2.54 -47.45
C PRO A 121 -13.19 -1.56 -47.63
N VAL A 122 -13.49 -0.26 -47.53
CA VAL A 122 -12.46 0.76 -47.35
C VAL A 122 -11.82 0.42 -46.01
N GLY A 123 -10.59 -0.07 -46.05
CA GLY A 123 -9.84 -0.41 -44.85
C GLY A 123 -9.75 0.82 -43.95
N ASP A 124 -10.15 0.66 -42.69
CA ASP A 124 -10.02 1.70 -41.69
C ASP A 124 -8.53 2.03 -41.50
N PRO A 125 -8.10 3.30 -41.73
CA PRO A 125 -6.71 3.69 -41.51
C PRO A 125 -6.31 3.77 -40.03
N SER A 126 -7.19 3.45 -39.07
CA SER A 126 -6.91 3.50 -37.62
C SER A 126 -5.95 2.42 -37.10
N ALA A 127 -5.55 1.45 -37.93
CA ALA A 127 -4.82 0.24 -37.52
C ALA A 127 -3.36 0.45 -37.03
N ASP A 128 -2.86 1.69 -36.91
CA ASP A 128 -1.47 1.97 -36.47
C ASP A 128 -1.32 3.17 -35.51
N ALA A 129 -2.27 3.31 -34.59
CA ALA A 129 -2.07 4.09 -33.36
C ALA A 129 -2.26 3.17 -32.15
N ARG A 130 -1.19 2.47 -31.73
CA ARG A 130 -1.21 1.73 -30.45
C ARG A 130 -1.52 2.72 -29.33
N THR A 131 -2.71 2.60 -28.76
CA THR A 131 -3.15 3.39 -27.60
C THR A 131 -2.21 3.14 -26.43
N MET A 132 -1.44 4.15 -26.03
CA MET A 132 -0.47 4.01 -24.95
C MET A 132 -1.22 3.83 -23.62
N LYS A 133 -1.15 2.61 -23.09
CA LYS A 133 -1.79 2.17 -21.85
C LYS A 133 -0.74 2.06 -20.75
N ILE A 134 -0.84 2.85 -19.68
CA ILE A 134 0.17 2.92 -18.61
C ILE A 134 -0.38 2.32 -17.32
N PHE A 135 0.43 1.49 -16.65
CA PHE A 135 0.14 0.99 -15.31
C PHE A 135 0.96 1.77 -14.30
N ILE A 136 0.32 2.33 -13.28
CA ILE A 136 0.97 3.02 -12.17
C ILE A 136 0.73 2.20 -10.90
N SER A 137 1.80 1.68 -10.31
CA SER A 137 1.75 1.09 -8.97
C SER A 137 2.15 2.14 -7.95
N ALA A 138 1.35 2.34 -6.92
CA ALA A 138 1.52 3.42 -5.95
C ALA A 138 1.66 2.88 -4.53
N ASP A 139 2.69 3.33 -3.85
CA ASP A 139 3.04 2.99 -2.47
C ASP A 139 3.30 4.26 -1.64
N ILE A 140 3.34 4.17 -0.29
CA ILE A 140 3.44 5.37 0.56
C ILE A 140 4.81 5.57 1.21
N GLU A 141 5.52 4.51 1.58
CA GLU A 141 6.74 4.56 2.40
C GLU A 141 7.90 5.33 1.74
N GLY A 142 7.86 5.53 0.43
CA GLY A 142 8.85 6.26 -0.35
C GLY A 142 8.52 7.70 -0.69
N ILE A 143 7.29 8.19 -0.43
CA ILE A 143 6.87 9.55 -0.86
C ILE A 143 7.66 10.67 -0.18
N ALA A 144 7.57 11.89 -0.71
CA ALA A 144 8.21 13.04 -0.10
C ALA A 144 7.65 13.34 1.31
N GLY A 145 8.56 13.62 2.26
CA GLY A 145 8.28 14.04 3.62
C GLY A 145 8.01 12.92 4.62
N ILE A 146 7.60 11.71 4.18
CA ILE A 146 7.23 10.64 5.11
C ILE A 146 8.46 10.01 5.78
N SER A 147 8.35 9.75 7.08
CA SER A 147 9.43 9.34 7.97
C SER A 147 9.02 8.27 8.99
N HIS A 148 7.74 8.19 9.38
CA HIS A 148 7.28 7.35 10.49
C HIS A 148 6.03 6.52 10.16
N TRP A 149 5.87 5.36 10.81
CA TRP A 149 4.77 4.42 10.52
C TRP A 149 3.36 4.98 10.80
N ASP A 150 3.24 5.98 11.66
CA ASP A 150 1.96 6.65 11.94
C ASP A 150 1.52 7.59 10.81
N GLU A 151 2.45 7.99 9.95
CA GLU A 151 2.20 8.76 8.73
C GLU A 151 1.78 7.84 7.58
N ALA A 152 2.21 6.57 7.60
CA ALA A 152 1.86 5.56 6.60
C ALA A 152 0.56 4.80 6.92
N SER A 153 0.12 4.75 8.18
CA SER A 153 -0.96 3.85 8.61
C SER A 153 -2.36 4.49 8.56
N LEU A 154 -3.24 4.04 7.66
CA LEU A 154 -4.60 4.56 7.39
C LEU A 154 -5.47 4.95 8.62
N HIS A 155 -5.26 4.32 9.78
CA HIS A 155 -6.04 4.55 10.99
C HIS A 155 -5.35 5.47 12.02
N LYS A 156 -4.23 6.09 11.67
CA LYS A 156 -3.49 7.03 12.53
C LYS A 156 -3.82 8.49 12.15
N PRO A 157 -3.73 9.45 13.10
CA PRO A 157 -4.13 10.85 12.84
C PRO A 157 -3.32 11.52 11.72
N ASP A 158 -2.01 11.23 11.68
CA ASP A 158 -1.05 11.91 10.81
C ASP A 158 -1.15 11.47 9.34
N PHE A 159 -1.70 10.27 9.11
CA PHE A 159 -1.87 9.66 7.79
C PHE A 159 -2.52 10.58 6.76
N SER A 160 -3.54 11.35 7.14
CA SER A 160 -4.28 12.20 6.20
C SER A 160 -3.40 13.22 5.44
N ILE A 161 -2.31 13.69 6.05
CA ILE A 161 -1.36 14.62 5.41
C ILE A 161 -0.57 13.91 4.29
N PHE A 162 -0.18 12.66 4.53
CA PHE A 162 0.63 11.87 3.62
C PHE A 162 -0.21 11.13 2.57
N GLN A 163 -1.48 10.84 2.87
CA GLN A 163 -2.50 10.44 1.91
C GLN A 163 -2.67 11.48 0.80
N GLU A 164 -2.69 12.76 1.18
CA GLU A 164 -2.77 13.90 0.25
C GLU A 164 -1.51 14.01 -0.61
N GLN A 165 -0.33 13.86 -0.01
CA GLN A 165 0.94 13.90 -0.74
C GLN A 165 1.12 12.70 -1.69
N MET A 166 0.81 11.48 -1.25
CA MET A 166 0.79 10.27 -2.09
C MET A 166 -0.13 10.46 -3.28
N THR A 167 -1.33 11.00 -3.05
CA THR A 167 -2.27 11.31 -4.13
C THR A 167 -1.70 12.37 -5.07
N ALA A 168 -1.04 13.42 -4.57
CA ALA A 168 -0.45 14.46 -5.41
C ALA A 168 0.70 13.93 -6.30
N GLU A 169 1.55 13.05 -5.77
CA GLU A 169 2.63 12.41 -6.54
C GLU A 169 2.07 11.45 -7.61
N VAL A 170 1.03 10.68 -7.30
CA VAL A 170 0.35 9.80 -8.27
C VAL A 170 -0.45 10.59 -9.30
N THR A 171 -1.08 11.71 -8.93
CA THR A 171 -1.73 12.61 -9.89
C THR A 171 -0.71 13.22 -10.84
N ALA A 172 0.45 13.68 -10.34
CA ALA A 172 1.55 14.14 -11.18
C ALA A 172 2.08 13.04 -12.12
N ALA A 173 2.12 11.78 -11.66
CA ALA A 173 2.47 10.65 -12.51
C ALA A 173 1.45 10.42 -13.64
N CYS A 174 0.15 10.52 -13.33
CA CYS A 174 -0.89 10.49 -14.34
C CYS A 174 -0.77 11.66 -15.34
N GLU A 175 -0.58 12.89 -14.85
CA GLU A 175 -0.41 14.09 -15.69
C GLU A 175 0.78 13.95 -16.65
N GLY A 176 1.95 13.53 -16.15
CA GLY A 176 3.14 13.32 -16.97
C GLY A 176 2.95 12.23 -18.03
N ALA A 177 2.18 11.19 -17.73
CA ALA A 177 1.82 10.16 -18.71
C ALA A 177 0.87 10.71 -19.79
N LEU A 178 -0.12 11.53 -19.43
CA LEU A 178 -0.99 12.20 -20.40
C LEU A 178 -0.20 13.19 -21.30
N GLU A 179 0.77 13.92 -20.74
CA GLU A 179 1.70 14.76 -21.50
C GLU A 179 2.62 13.97 -22.45
N ALA A 180 2.83 12.68 -22.22
CA ALA A 180 3.54 11.77 -23.12
C ALA A 180 2.63 11.12 -24.19
N GLY A 181 1.32 11.33 -24.12
CA GLY A 181 0.34 10.74 -25.05
C GLY A 181 -0.31 9.45 -24.56
N ALA A 182 -0.24 9.13 -23.27
CA ALA A 182 -1.04 8.04 -22.70
C ALA A 182 -2.54 8.31 -22.90
N THR A 183 -3.27 7.30 -23.38
CA THR A 183 -4.71 7.37 -23.62
C THR A 183 -5.53 6.63 -22.57
N GLU A 184 -4.90 5.70 -21.84
CA GLU A 184 -5.52 4.96 -20.74
C GLU A 184 -4.49 4.76 -19.62
N ILE A 185 -4.88 5.00 -18.37
CA ILE A 185 -4.01 4.88 -17.21
C ILE A 185 -4.71 4.05 -16.13
N TRP A 186 -4.08 2.97 -15.69
CA TRP A 186 -4.55 2.16 -14.57
C TRP A 186 -3.65 2.43 -13.37
N VAL A 187 -4.25 2.66 -12.20
CA VAL A 187 -3.53 2.98 -10.96
C VAL A 187 -3.86 1.90 -9.94
N LYS A 188 -2.87 1.15 -9.44
CA LYS A 188 -3.02 0.25 -8.30
C LYS A 188 -2.53 0.93 -7.04
N ASP A 189 -3.43 1.06 -6.08
CA ASP A 189 -3.08 1.39 -4.70
C ASP A 189 -2.46 0.15 -4.04
N GLY A 190 -1.13 0.14 -3.94
CA GLY A 190 -0.31 -0.98 -3.47
C GLY A 190 -0.03 -0.97 -1.98
N HIS A 191 -0.29 0.13 -1.27
CA HIS A 191 0.08 0.25 0.14
C HIS A 191 -0.94 -0.38 1.10
N GLY A 192 -0.49 -1.21 2.05
CA GLY A 192 -1.23 -1.54 3.28
C GLY A 192 -2.63 -2.14 3.03
N THR A 193 -3.69 -1.33 3.12
CA THR A 193 -5.07 -1.80 2.83
C THR A 193 -5.51 -1.62 1.37
N GLY A 194 -4.67 -1.03 0.51
CA GLY A 194 -4.95 -0.71 -0.89
C GLY A 194 -6.05 0.34 -1.08
N ARG A 195 -6.27 1.24 -0.12
CA ARG A 195 -7.44 2.16 -0.10
C ARG A 195 -7.07 3.61 0.25
N ASN A 196 -5.81 3.95 0.10
CA ASN A 196 -5.17 5.18 0.52
C ASN A 196 -5.47 6.33 -0.47
N LEU A 197 -5.36 6.12 -1.78
CA LEU A 197 -5.50 7.17 -2.79
C LEU A 197 -6.89 7.84 -2.80
N LEU A 198 -6.89 9.17 -2.87
CA LEU A 198 -8.12 9.97 -2.99
C LEU A 198 -8.61 10.00 -4.43
N ALA A 199 -9.44 9.02 -4.79
CA ALA A 199 -9.96 8.80 -6.14
C ALA A 199 -10.48 10.05 -6.88
N SER A 200 -11.09 11.00 -6.17
CA SER A 200 -11.63 12.25 -6.75
C SER A 200 -10.58 13.26 -7.20
N ARG A 201 -9.29 13.02 -6.94
CA ARG A 201 -8.17 13.89 -7.34
C ARG A 201 -7.31 13.30 -8.47
N LEU A 202 -7.59 12.06 -8.89
CA LEU A 202 -6.95 11.46 -10.05
C LEU A 202 -7.62 12.00 -11.34
N PRO A 203 -6.86 12.22 -12.43
CA PRO A 203 -7.43 12.81 -13.64
C PRO A 203 -8.43 11.87 -14.36
N PRO A 204 -9.38 12.40 -15.15
CA PRO A 204 -10.52 11.63 -15.69
C PRO A 204 -10.26 10.34 -16.50
N PRO A 205 -9.14 10.14 -17.25
CA PRO A 205 -8.88 8.89 -17.96
C PRO A 205 -8.26 7.78 -17.07
N THR A 206 -8.18 7.99 -15.75
CA THR A 206 -7.63 6.99 -14.83
C THR A 206 -8.66 5.95 -14.40
N ARG A 207 -8.20 4.70 -14.24
CA ARG A 207 -8.93 3.62 -13.56
C ARG A 207 -8.18 3.26 -12.28
N LEU A 208 -8.82 3.46 -11.12
CA LEU A 208 -8.21 3.16 -9.82
C LEU A 208 -8.62 1.77 -9.32
N ILE A 209 -7.64 0.89 -9.13
CA ILE A 209 -7.77 -0.41 -8.47
C ILE A 209 -7.54 -0.23 -6.97
N ARG A 210 -8.51 -0.62 -6.15
CA ARG A 210 -8.47 -0.51 -4.68
C ARG A 210 -8.67 -1.88 -4.02
N GLY A 211 -8.05 -2.04 -2.87
CA GLY A 211 -8.03 -3.27 -2.08
C GLY A 211 -7.08 -4.32 -2.65
N TRP A 212 -7.29 -5.56 -2.20
CA TRP A 212 -6.50 -6.73 -2.57
C TRP A 212 -7.44 -7.84 -3.06
N SER A 213 -7.21 -8.31 -4.28
CA SER A 213 -7.95 -9.47 -4.84
C SER A 213 -7.41 -10.83 -4.35
N GLY A 214 -6.24 -10.85 -3.72
CA GLY A 214 -5.48 -12.07 -3.43
C GLY A 214 -4.70 -12.64 -4.62
N HIS A 215 -4.62 -11.92 -5.75
CA HIS A 215 -3.83 -12.38 -6.90
C HIS A 215 -2.32 -12.31 -6.62
N PRO A 216 -1.49 -13.31 -7.03
CA PRO A 216 -0.04 -13.30 -6.78
C PRO A 216 0.72 -12.08 -7.30
N TYR A 217 0.21 -11.37 -8.31
CA TYR A 217 0.82 -10.11 -8.79
C TYR A 217 0.76 -8.95 -7.78
N GLN A 218 -0.04 -9.05 -6.72
CA GLN A 218 -0.14 -8.07 -5.63
C GLN A 218 -0.25 -6.61 -6.13
N MET A 219 0.83 -5.84 -6.06
CA MET A 219 0.89 -4.41 -6.42
C MET A 219 0.80 -4.16 -7.94
N LEU A 220 0.86 -5.22 -8.75
CA LEU A 220 0.63 -5.22 -10.21
C LEU A 220 -0.55 -6.11 -10.62
N GLN A 221 -1.54 -6.31 -9.75
CA GLN A 221 -2.82 -6.91 -10.14
C GLN A 221 -3.47 -6.12 -11.28
N GLU A 222 -4.05 -6.81 -12.26
CA GLU A 222 -4.56 -6.29 -13.55
C GLU A 222 -3.49 -5.78 -14.52
N LEU A 223 -2.19 -5.96 -14.24
CA LEU A 223 -1.18 -5.82 -15.29
C LEU A 223 -1.32 -6.98 -16.29
N ASP A 224 -1.24 -6.64 -17.57
CA ASP A 224 -1.31 -7.56 -18.71
C ASP A 224 -0.33 -7.10 -19.82
N GLU A 225 -0.17 -7.92 -20.85
CA GLU A 225 0.75 -7.68 -21.98
C GLU A 225 0.33 -6.50 -22.89
N THR A 226 -0.85 -5.91 -22.68
CA THR A 226 -1.34 -4.76 -23.47
C THR A 226 -0.84 -3.42 -22.93
N PHE A 227 -0.28 -3.39 -21.72
CA PHE A 227 0.34 -2.20 -21.16
C PHE A 227 1.66 -1.87 -21.85
N SER A 228 1.88 -0.58 -22.12
CA SER A 228 3.09 -0.07 -22.77
C SER A 228 4.25 0.10 -21.79
N ALA A 229 3.95 0.39 -20.52
CA ALA A 229 4.92 0.47 -19.43
C ALA A 229 4.27 0.39 -18.04
N VAL A 230 5.08 0.03 -17.05
CA VAL A 230 4.82 0.22 -15.62
C VAL A 230 5.58 1.45 -15.11
N VAL A 231 4.94 2.22 -14.22
CA VAL A 231 5.54 3.27 -13.40
C VAL A 231 5.30 2.91 -11.94
N MET A 232 6.31 3.09 -11.08
CA MET A 232 6.24 2.80 -9.65
C MET A 232 6.44 4.11 -8.86
N ILE A 233 5.48 4.48 -8.01
CA ILE A 233 5.49 5.76 -7.28
C ILE A 233 5.52 5.52 -5.78
N GLY A 234 6.40 6.21 -5.07
CA GLY A 234 6.47 6.17 -3.61
C GLY A 234 6.99 4.84 -3.04
N TYR A 235 7.74 4.07 -3.83
CA TYR A 235 8.35 2.80 -3.39
C TYR A 235 9.55 3.06 -2.45
N HIS A 236 9.93 2.06 -1.66
CA HIS A 236 11.02 2.17 -0.68
C HIS A 236 12.15 1.13 -0.84
N ALA A 237 13.28 1.40 -0.19
CA ALA A 237 14.40 0.46 -0.06
C ALA A 237 14.00 -0.85 0.65
N ALA A 238 14.68 -1.95 0.29
CA ALA A 238 14.38 -3.31 0.76
C ALA A 238 14.49 -3.48 2.29
N ALA A 239 13.82 -4.50 2.83
CA ALA A 239 13.92 -4.89 4.24
C ALA A 239 15.38 -5.01 4.71
N GLY A 240 15.72 -4.27 5.77
CA GLY A 240 17.05 -4.25 6.35
C GLY A 240 18.04 -3.27 5.69
N ALA A 241 17.63 -2.55 4.64
CA ALA A 241 18.44 -1.49 4.03
C ALA A 241 18.34 -0.17 4.82
N ALA A 242 19.47 0.50 5.06
CA ALA A 242 19.53 1.72 5.87
C ALA A 242 18.97 2.99 5.20
N GLY A 243 18.46 2.89 3.97
CA GLY A 243 18.08 4.04 3.14
C GLY A 243 16.70 4.63 3.40
N ASN A 244 15.86 3.97 4.22
CA ASN A 244 14.51 4.41 4.55
C ASN A 244 14.11 3.88 5.95
N PRO A 245 13.64 4.72 6.89
CA PRO A 245 13.18 4.23 8.21
C PRO A 245 11.98 3.27 8.13
N LEU A 246 11.23 3.29 7.02
CA LEU A 246 10.08 2.42 6.77
C LEU A 246 10.45 1.19 5.91
N SER A 247 11.74 0.91 5.70
CA SER A 247 12.21 -0.20 4.86
C SER A 247 11.66 -1.56 5.32
N HIS A 248 10.96 -2.24 4.42
CA HIS A 248 10.43 -3.59 4.63
C HIS A 248 10.36 -4.35 3.29
N ALA A 249 9.67 -5.50 3.23
CA ALA A 249 9.41 -6.21 1.98
C ALA A 249 8.18 -7.09 2.17
N LEU A 250 7.07 -6.74 1.50
CA LEU A 250 5.71 -7.30 1.53
C LEU A 250 5.02 -7.22 2.90
N THR A 251 5.75 -7.53 3.98
CA THR A 251 5.29 -7.39 5.35
C THR A 251 6.40 -6.82 6.23
N LYS A 252 6.02 -6.36 7.42
CA LYS A 252 6.97 -5.96 8.47
C LYS A 252 7.58 -7.16 9.22
N GLY A 253 7.13 -8.39 8.95
CA GLY A 253 7.63 -9.62 9.59
C GLY A 253 8.97 -10.10 9.02
N LEU A 254 9.25 -9.79 7.75
CA LEU A 254 10.54 -10.06 7.13
C LEU A 254 11.63 -9.09 7.63
N ALA A 255 12.79 -9.64 7.92
CA ALA A 255 14.02 -8.91 8.20
C ALA A 255 14.86 -8.70 6.92
N GLU A 256 14.78 -9.64 5.97
CA GLU A 256 15.57 -9.65 4.74
C GLU A 256 14.88 -10.58 3.72
N LEU A 257 14.73 -10.13 2.48
CA LEU A 257 14.26 -10.94 1.34
C LEU A 257 15.38 -10.99 0.30
N ARG A 258 15.75 -12.19 -0.16
CA ARG A 258 16.75 -12.36 -1.23
C ARG A 258 16.21 -13.18 -2.39
N ILE A 259 16.60 -12.81 -3.60
CA ILE A 259 16.46 -13.62 -4.81
C ILE A 259 17.85 -13.79 -5.43
N ASN A 260 18.26 -15.03 -5.68
CA ASN A 260 19.56 -15.38 -6.26
C ASN A 260 20.76 -14.72 -5.53
N GLY A 261 20.64 -14.57 -4.20
CA GLY A 261 21.65 -13.98 -3.32
C GLY A 261 21.61 -12.45 -3.22
N ARG A 262 20.93 -11.75 -4.15
CA ARG A 262 20.72 -10.30 -4.14
C ARG A 262 19.61 -9.93 -3.14
N HIS A 263 19.75 -8.82 -2.42
CA HIS A 263 18.64 -8.21 -1.68
C HIS A 263 17.55 -7.80 -2.68
N ALA A 264 16.30 -8.06 -2.33
CA ALA A 264 15.15 -7.76 -3.18
C ALA A 264 14.19 -6.82 -2.46
N SER A 265 14.05 -5.62 -3.01
CA SER A 265 12.99 -4.66 -2.72
C SER A 265 11.69 -5.09 -3.40
N GLU A 266 10.58 -4.47 -3.01
CA GLU A 266 9.31 -4.63 -3.73
C GLU A 266 9.38 -4.12 -5.17
N PHE A 267 10.27 -3.16 -5.45
CA PHE A 267 10.63 -2.81 -6.83
C PHE A 267 11.13 -4.03 -7.59
N LEU A 268 12.12 -4.79 -7.07
CA LEU A 268 12.67 -5.93 -7.81
C LEU A 268 11.61 -7.03 -8.03
N LEU A 269 10.77 -7.27 -7.02
CA LEU A 269 9.65 -8.22 -7.13
C LEU A 269 8.66 -7.81 -8.23
N ASN A 270 8.23 -6.55 -8.22
CA ASN A 270 7.26 -6.03 -9.18
C ASN A 270 7.88 -5.85 -10.58
N ALA A 271 9.16 -5.51 -10.68
CA ALA A 271 9.87 -5.40 -11.96
C ALA A 271 10.03 -6.77 -12.64
N TYR A 272 10.27 -7.85 -11.88
CA TYR A 272 10.19 -9.22 -12.40
C TYR A 272 8.76 -9.63 -12.76
N THR A 273 7.72 -9.19 -12.02
CA THR A 273 6.32 -9.41 -12.41
C THR A 273 5.98 -8.73 -13.74
N ALA A 274 6.48 -7.51 -13.97
CA ALA A 274 6.33 -6.80 -15.24
C ALA A 274 7.10 -7.51 -16.38
N ALA A 275 8.31 -8.01 -16.09
CA ALA A 275 9.14 -8.78 -17.03
C ALA A 275 8.55 -10.14 -17.44
N LEU A 276 7.77 -10.78 -16.56
CA LEU A 276 6.98 -11.98 -16.87
C LEU A 276 5.96 -11.69 -17.98
N LEU A 277 5.34 -10.52 -17.95
CA LEU A 277 4.36 -10.01 -18.92
C LEU A 277 4.99 -9.20 -20.07
N LYS A 278 6.33 -9.14 -20.13
CA LYS A 278 7.09 -8.36 -21.12
C LYS A 278 6.75 -6.86 -21.17
N VAL A 279 6.26 -6.30 -20.05
CA VAL A 279 6.03 -4.86 -19.88
C VAL A 279 7.26 -4.22 -19.23
N PRO A 280 7.88 -3.19 -19.82
CA PRO A 280 9.03 -2.52 -19.23
C PRO A 280 8.63 -1.62 -18.05
N VAL A 281 9.54 -1.43 -17.08
CA VAL A 281 9.36 -0.44 -16.00
C VAL A 281 9.99 0.88 -16.48
N ALA A 282 9.18 1.87 -16.83
CA ALA A 282 9.68 3.14 -17.36
C ALA A 282 10.34 4.01 -16.29
N LEU A 283 9.74 4.05 -15.08
CA LEU A 283 10.17 4.94 -14.01
C LEU A 283 9.84 4.40 -12.61
N VAL A 284 10.72 4.70 -11.63
CA VAL A 284 10.52 4.49 -10.20
C VAL A 284 10.74 5.80 -9.42
N SER A 285 9.83 6.18 -8.53
CA SER A 285 10.07 7.22 -7.50
C SER A 285 10.11 6.62 -6.10
N GLY A 286 10.89 7.23 -5.21
CA GLY A 286 11.08 6.73 -3.86
C GLY A 286 12.25 7.39 -3.13
N ASP A 287 12.82 6.67 -2.16
CA ASP A 287 14.06 7.10 -1.52
C ASP A 287 15.31 6.89 -2.42
N GLN A 288 16.39 7.59 -2.09
CA GLN A 288 17.65 7.55 -2.84
C GLN A 288 18.27 6.15 -2.92
N ALA A 289 18.22 5.37 -1.84
CA ALA A 289 18.84 4.04 -1.82
C ALA A 289 18.07 3.04 -2.70
N LEU A 290 16.74 3.18 -2.78
CA LEU A 290 15.96 2.49 -3.80
C LEU A 290 16.38 2.93 -5.21
N CYS A 291 16.49 4.23 -5.47
CA CYS A 291 16.85 4.73 -6.80
C CYS A 291 18.24 4.22 -7.24
N ASP A 292 19.20 4.18 -6.32
CA ASP A 292 20.53 3.62 -6.56
C ASP A 292 20.44 2.10 -6.87
N ASP A 293 19.56 1.36 -6.19
CA ASP A 293 19.31 -0.06 -6.46
C ASP A 293 18.64 -0.30 -7.83
N VAL A 294 17.67 0.55 -8.20
CA VAL A 294 17.00 0.51 -9.52
C VAL A 294 18.02 0.69 -10.65
N VAL A 295 18.89 1.69 -10.55
CA VAL A 295 19.97 1.94 -11.52
C VAL A 295 20.96 0.77 -11.57
N ALA A 296 21.23 0.12 -10.43
CA ALA A 296 22.07 -1.08 -10.37
C ALA A 296 21.40 -2.36 -10.91
N VAL A 297 20.07 -2.37 -11.10
CA VAL A 297 19.34 -3.44 -11.80
C VAL A 297 19.26 -3.15 -13.29
N ASN A 298 18.83 -1.96 -13.70
CA ASN A 298 18.87 -1.50 -15.09
C ASN A 298 18.96 0.04 -15.14
N PRO A 299 20.07 0.61 -15.64
CA PRO A 299 20.30 2.05 -15.68
C PRO A 299 19.43 2.81 -16.69
N SER A 300 18.68 2.10 -17.54
CA SER A 300 17.72 2.71 -18.48
C SER A 300 16.43 3.15 -17.77
N ILE A 301 16.05 2.45 -16.68
CA ILE A 301 14.89 2.78 -15.87
C ILE A 301 15.10 4.15 -15.23
N GLN A 302 14.19 5.08 -15.48
CA GLN A 302 14.31 6.43 -14.95
C GLN A 302 13.99 6.43 -13.44
N THR A 303 14.71 7.24 -12.67
CA THR A 303 14.52 7.30 -11.21
C THR A 303 14.28 8.72 -10.72
N VAL A 304 13.36 8.88 -9.77
CA VAL A 304 13.10 10.16 -9.10
C VAL A 304 13.27 10.00 -7.57
N PRO A 305 14.49 10.22 -7.04
CA PRO A 305 14.69 10.23 -5.60
C PRO A 305 14.04 11.48 -4.99
N VAL A 306 13.07 11.27 -4.10
CA VAL A 306 12.33 12.35 -3.42
C VAL A 306 12.79 12.56 -1.97
N LYS A 307 13.53 11.62 -1.40
CA LYS A 307 14.15 11.71 -0.06
C LYS A 307 15.36 10.79 0.09
N ALA A 308 16.13 10.95 1.16
CA ALA A 308 17.13 9.99 1.62
C ALA A 308 16.95 9.71 3.13
N GLY A 309 17.00 8.44 3.54
CA GLY A 309 17.00 8.05 4.94
C GLY A 309 18.38 8.17 5.59
N VAL A 310 18.40 8.55 6.88
CA VAL A 310 19.58 8.60 7.73
C VAL A 310 19.18 8.08 9.11
N GLY A 311 19.40 6.78 9.34
CA GLY A 311 18.87 6.10 10.54
C GLY A 311 17.35 6.17 10.57
N ASP A 312 16.79 6.57 11.71
CA ASP A 312 15.34 6.72 11.93
C ASP A 312 14.79 8.09 11.45
N SER A 313 15.48 8.75 10.51
CA SER A 313 15.15 10.09 10.02
C SER A 313 15.27 10.20 8.50
N THR A 314 14.69 11.25 7.91
CA THR A 314 14.77 11.48 6.46
C THR A 314 15.15 12.92 6.13
N VAL A 315 15.95 13.09 5.08
CA VAL A 315 16.16 14.37 4.39
C VAL A 315 15.34 14.33 3.10
N SER A 316 14.25 15.10 3.04
CA SER A 316 13.29 15.09 1.93
C SER A 316 13.41 16.33 1.04
N LEU A 317 13.06 16.17 -0.24
CA LEU A 317 12.67 17.30 -1.10
C LEU A 317 11.41 17.98 -0.53
N HIS A 318 11.20 19.23 -0.92
CA HIS A 318 9.92 19.91 -0.71
C HIS A 318 8.81 19.14 -1.46
N PRO A 319 7.63 18.89 -0.86
CA PRO A 319 6.57 18.08 -1.47
C PRO A 319 6.16 18.51 -2.89
N GLY A 320 6.03 19.82 -3.13
CA GLY A 320 5.74 20.36 -4.47
C GLY A 320 6.86 20.21 -5.50
N GLU A 321 8.12 20.06 -5.05
CA GLU A 321 9.26 19.80 -5.94
C GLU A 321 9.32 18.32 -6.35
N ALA A 322 8.96 17.40 -5.44
CA ALA A 322 8.77 15.99 -5.77
C ALA A 322 7.67 15.81 -6.83
N VAL A 323 6.49 16.38 -6.60
CA VAL A 323 5.37 16.43 -7.55
C VAL A 323 5.80 16.98 -8.92
N ARG A 324 6.58 18.08 -8.95
CA ARG A 324 7.09 18.66 -10.20
C ARG A 324 8.03 17.71 -10.94
N ARG A 325 9.03 17.13 -10.25
CA ARG A 325 10.00 16.20 -10.85
C ARG A 325 9.37 14.92 -11.36
N ILE A 326 8.41 14.35 -10.62
CA ILE A 326 7.70 13.13 -11.01
C ILE A 326 6.98 13.34 -12.35
N ARG A 327 6.20 14.42 -12.50
CA ARG A 327 5.51 14.75 -13.76
C ARG A 327 6.48 14.86 -14.94
N GLU A 328 7.51 15.69 -14.77
CA GLU A 328 8.50 15.98 -15.82
C GLU A 328 9.27 14.72 -16.24
N GLN A 329 9.72 13.91 -15.27
CA GLN A 329 10.53 12.72 -15.56
C GLN A 329 9.69 11.59 -16.17
N ILE A 330 8.41 11.45 -15.82
CA ILE A 330 7.51 10.48 -16.45
C ILE A 330 7.19 10.90 -17.89
N ALA A 331 6.88 12.18 -18.10
CA ALA A 331 6.67 12.73 -19.42
C ALA A 331 7.92 12.52 -20.30
N HIS A 332 9.12 12.67 -19.74
CA HIS A 332 10.37 12.33 -20.42
C HIS A 332 10.49 10.83 -20.70
N ALA A 333 10.43 9.98 -19.67
CA ALA A 333 10.63 8.53 -19.75
C ALA A 333 9.75 7.87 -20.82
N LEU A 334 8.46 8.19 -20.85
CA LEU A 334 7.49 7.63 -21.79
C LEU A 334 7.65 8.13 -23.24
N ARG A 335 8.49 9.14 -23.47
CA ARG A 335 8.93 9.59 -24.81
C ARG A 335 10.30 9.05 -25.22
N THR A 336 10.96 8.26 -24.37
CA THR A 336 12.23 7.57 -24.68
C THR A 336 11.99 6.14 -25.17
N ASP A 337 13.06 5.45 -25.57
CA ASP A 337 13.00 4.04 -25.99
C ASP A 337 12.84 3.09 -24.78
N LEU A 338 11.59 2.75 -24.50
CA LEU A 338 11.18 1.85 -23.42
C LEU A 338 11.70 0.41 -23.58
N THR A 339 12.20 -0.01 -24.75
CA THR A 339 12.72 -1.38 -24.93
C THR A 339 13.98 -1.62 -24.08
N SER A 340 14.79 -0.58 -23.89
CA SER A 340 15.97 -0.59 -23.02
C SER A 340 15.64 -0.75 -21.52
N CYS A 341 14.39 -0.46 -21.12
CA CYS A 341 13.89 -0.59 -19.75
C CYS A 341 13.31 -1.98 -19.44
N GLY A 342 13.36 -2.92 -20.38
CA GLY A 342 13.01 -4.32 -20.13
C GLY A 342 13.98 -5.00 -19.16
N LEU A 343 13.53 -6.08 -18.52
CA LEU A 343 14.37 -6.99 -17.74
C LEU A 343 14.18 -8.41 -18.27
N ASP A 344 15.27 -9.17 -18.30
CA ASP A 344 15.21 -10.62 -18.48
C ASP A 344 15.05 -11.31 -17.12
N LEU A 345 14.16 -12.31 -17.09
CA LEU A 345 13.98 -13.15 -15.92
C LEU A 345 15.12 -14.18 -15.83
N PRO A 346 15.71 -14.40 -14.65
CA PRO A 346 16.60 -15.53 -14.40
C PRO A 346 15.97 -16.87 -14.80
N GLU A 347 16.76 -17.80 -15.35
CA GLU A 347 16.32 -19.16 -15.68
C GLU A 347 15.91 -19.98 -14.43
N HIS A 348 16.38 -19.56 -13.25
CA HIS A 348 16.09 -20.17 -11.96
C HIS A 348 16.06 -19.13 -10.85
N PHE A 349 15.13 -19.31 -9.92
CA PHE A 349 14.93 -18.47 -8.75
C PHE A 349 15.21 -19.24 -7.48
N ARG A 350 16.13 -18.72 -6.69
CA ARG A 350 16.39 -19.15 -5.32
C ARG A 350 16.04 -18.02 -4.37
N VAL A 351 14.88 -18.17 -3.72
CA VAL A 351 14.31 -17.20 -2.79
C VAL A 351 14.75 -17.57 -1.37
N GLU A 352 15.28 -16.61 -0.61
CA GLU A 352 15.48 -16.74 0.83
C GLU A 352 14.63 -15.70 1.57
N LEU A 353 13.80 -16.15 2.51
CA LEU A 353 13.04 -15.27 3.40
C LEU A 353 13.63 -15.39 4.80
N ARG A 354 14.19 -14.31 5.34
CA ARG A 354 14.56 -14.21 6.75
C ARG A 354 13.45 -13.51 7.51
N TYR A 355 12.88 -14.19 8.48
CA TYR A 355 11.89 -13.63 9.40
C TYR A 355 12.57 -12.98 10.60
N LYS A 356 11.90 -12.01 11.22
CA LYS A 356 12.28 -11.48 12.54
C LYS A 356 12.04 -12.53 13.62
N GLU A 357 10.90 -13.21 13.55
CA GLU A 357 10.50 -14.26 14.49
C GLU A 357 10.72 -15.67 13.92
N HIS A 358 11.39 -16.53 14.68
CA HIS A 358 11.69 -17.91 14.28
C HIS A 358 10.43 -18.79 14.12
N THR A 359 9.32 -18.40 14.75
CA THR A 359 8.03 -19.09 14.69
C THR A 359 7.37 -18.96 13.33
N ASP A 360 7.50 -17.81 12.67
CA ASP A 360 7.02 -17.60 11.30
C ASP A 360 7.82 -18.43 10.31
N ALA A 361 9.16 -18.47 10.44
CA ALA A 361 10.03 -19.33 9.64
C ALA A 361 9.64 -20.81 9.78
N TYR A 362 9.44 -21.28 11.01
CA TYR A 362 9.02 -22.67 11.28
C TYR A 362 7.66 -22.99 10.65
N ARG A 363 6.65 -22.11 10.79
CA ARG A 363 5.32 -22.29 10.19
C ARG A 363 5.38 -22.28 8.66
N ASN A 364 6.10 -21.33 8.08
CA ASN A 364 6.10 -21.08 6.65
C ASN A 364 6.98 -22.08 5.87
N ALA A 365 7.92 -22.76 6.55
CA ALA A 365 8.68 -23.89 6.00
C ALA A 365 7.82 -25.10 5.59
N PHE A 366 6.55 -25.16 6.02
CA PHE A 366 5.59 -26.19 5.59
C PHE A 366 4.94 -25.90 4.22
N TYR A 367 5.22 -24.75 3.59
CA TYR A 367 4.80 -24.51 2.21
C TYR A 367 5.44 -25.54 1.25
N PRO A 368 4.69 -26.14 0.30
CA PRO A 368 5.23 -27.16 -0.60
C PRO A 368 6.50 -26.71 -1.35
N GLY A 369 7.60 -27.44 -1.14
CA GLY A 369 8.91 -27.15 -1.74
C GLY A 369 9.80 -26.20 -0.94
N ALA A 370 9.26 -25.48 0.05
CA ALA A 370 10.06 -24.68 0.98
C ALA A 370 10.88 -25.58 1.92
N LYS A 371 12.01 -25.07 2.40
CA LYS A 371 12.90 -25.75 3.35
C LYS A 371 13.40 -24.78 4.41
N LEU A 372 13.33 -25.17 5.68
CA LEU A 372 13.98 -24.45 6.77
C LEU A 372 15.51 -24.58 6.63
N LYS A 373 16.21 -23.46 6.44
CA LYS A 373 17.68 -23.38 6.28
C LYS A 373 18.38 -23.16 7.62
N ASP A 374 17.81 -22.27 8.43
CA ASP A 374 18.16 -22.06 9.83
C ASP A 374 16.91 -21.66 10.62
N ALA A 375 17.04 -21.32 11.91
CA ALA A 375 15.89 -21.01 12.77
C ALA A 375 14.99 -19.86 12.25
N CYS A 376 15.53 -18.92 11.48
CA CYS A 376 14.79 -17.75 10.98
C CYS A 376 14.77 -17.64 9.45
N ILE A 377 15.41 -18.54 8.70
CA ILE A 377 15.43 -18.52 7.23
C ILE A 377 14.74 -19.74 6.63
N ILE A 378 13.81 -19.50 5.70
CA ILE A 378 13.35 -20.53 4.74
C ILE A 378 13.89 -20.24 3.34
N VAL A 379 14.05 -21.30 2.56
CA VAL A 379 14.50 -21.26 1.16
C VAL A 379 13.46 -21.94 0.28
N PHE A 380 13.18 -21.33 -0.87
CA PHE A 380 12.34 -21.89 -1.93
C PHE A 380 13.07 -21.75 -3.27
N GLU A 381 13.00 -22.79 -4.10
CA GLU A 381 13.74 -22.89 -5.37
C GLU A 381 12.80 -23.36 -6.49
N THR A 382 12.77 -22.62 -7.61
CA THR A 382 11.85 -22.84 -8.74
C THR A 382 12.40 -22.22 -10.04
N PRO A 383 12.15 -22.80 -11.23
CA PRO A 383 12.38 -22.13 -12.51
C PRO A 383 11.26 -21.16 -12.91
N ASP A 384 10.08 -21.23 -12.26
CA ASP A 384 8.91 -20.41 -12.59
C ASP A 384 8.78 -19.22 -11.62
N TYR A 385 8.78 -17.99 -12.16
CA TYR A 385 8.60 -16.78 -11.36
C TYR A 385 7.19 -16.62 -10.79
N PHE A 386 6.15 -17.17 -11.43
CA PHE A 386 4.81 -17.14 -10.87
C PHE A 386 4.72 -17.99 -9.59
N GLU A 387 5.50 -19.07 -9.49
CA GLU A 387 5.64 -19.85 -8.26
C GLU A 387 6.38 -19.05 -7.16
N VAL A 388 7.32 -18.17 -7.50
CA VAL A 388 7.92 -17.22 -6.54
C VAL A 388 6.85 -16.30 -5.97
N LEU A 389 6.06 -15.67 -6.83
CA LEU A 389 4.98 -14.77 -6.40
C LEU A 389 3.92 -15.50 -5.54
N ARG A 390 3.58 -16.74 -5.89
CA ARG A 390 2.65 -17.56 -5.08
C ARG A 390 3.25 -17.97 -3.74
N PHE A 391 4.53 -18.36 -3.72
CA PHE A 391 5.25 -18.66 -2.48
C PHE A 391 5.24 -17.44 -1.55
N LEU A 392 5.60 -16.26 -2.07
CA LEU A 392 5.59 -15.01 -1.31
C LEU A 392 4.20 -14.67 -0.76
N LEU A 393 3.14 -14.78 -1.58
CA LEU A 393 1.74 -14.54 -1.17
C LEU A 393 1.31 -15.36 0.07
N PHE A 394 1.83 -16.57 0.25
CA PHE A 394 1.47 -17.46 1.36
C PHE A 394 2.50 -17.52 2.49
N THR A 395 3.66 -16.86 2.35
CA THR A 395 4.76 -17.00 3.31
C THR A 395 5.47 -15.70 3.71
N ALA A 396 5.22 -14.56 3.07
CA ALA A 396 5.79 -13.27 3.51
C ALA A 396 5.19 -12.74 4.83
#